data_AF-A0A410RSJ4-F1
#
_entry.id   AF-A0A410RSJ4-F1
#
_cell.length_a   1.000
_cell.length_b   1.000
_cell.length_c   1.000
_cell.angle_alpha   90.00
_cell.angle_beta   90.00
_cell.angle_gamma   90.00
#
_symmetry.space_group_name_H-M   'P 1'
#
loop_
_entity.id
_entity.type
_entity.pdbx_description
1 polymer ?
#
loop_
_entity_poly.entity_id
_entity_poly.type
_entity_poly.pdbx_seq_one_letter_code
_entity_poly.pdbx_strand_id
1 'polypeptide(L)'
;MNEELATRIGSAAREARTQLGLTQAEVAEKLGLAHMVYSRLERGKMLPSVQTLLRMCSVLRISSDELLGIADAEEGAKSGKKERGQGGAPKLRQLTGLARKMDEDQLDALVTVAQVLLR
;
A
#
# COMPACT_ATOMS: atom_id res chain seq x y z
N MET A 1 -21.23 -1.88 13.58
CA MET A 1 -20.28 -1.81 12.44
C MET A 1 -19.88 -0.34 12.30
N ASN A 2 -18.60 -0.02 12.12
CA ASN A 2 -18.17 1.36 11.93
C ASN A 2 -18.47 1.77 10.47
N GLU A 3 -19.56 2.51 10.26
CA GLU A 3 -20.04 2.92 8.93
C GLU A 3 -19.08 3.91 8.24
N GLU A 4 -18.42 4.76 9.01
CA GLU A 4 -17.43 5.70 8.49
C GLU A 4 -16.23 4.95 7.92
N LEU A 5 -15.65 4.02 8.69
CA LEU A 5 -14.53 3.20 8.23
C LEU A 5 -14.91 2.36 7.00
N ALA A 6 -16.12 1.78 7.00
CA ALA A 6 -16.60 0.99 5.86
C ALA A 6 -16.74 1.84 4.59
N THR A 7 -17.24 3.07 4.75
CA THR A 7 -17.39 4.01 3.63
C THR A 7 -16.02 4.40 3.07
N ARG A 8 -15.03 4.71 3.93
CA ARG A 8 -13.66 5.03 3.50
C ARG A 8 -12.99 3.88 2.74
N ILE A 9 -13.05 2.67 3.30
CA ILE A 9 -12.50 1.48 2.64
C ILE A 9 -13.20 1.24 1.30
N GLY A 10 -14.53 1.38 1.28
CA GLY A 10 -15.33 1.19 0.08
C GLY A 10 -15.01 2.20 -1.03
N SER A 11 -14.83 3.47 -0.67
CA SER A 11 -14.45 4.51 -1.63
C SER A 11 -13.05 4.31 -2.18
N ALA A 12 -12.06 4.02 -1.33
CA ALA A 12 -10.69 3.74 -1.75
C ALA A 12 -10.63 2.51 -2.68
N ALA A 13 -11.35 1.44 -2.33
CA ALA A 13 -11.43 0.25 -3.18
C ALA A 13 -12.06 0.54 -4.54
N ARG A 14 -13.14 1.33 -4.56
CA ARG A 14 -13.81 1.75 -5.80
C ARG A 14 -12.89 2.57 -6.68
N GLU A 15 -12.18 3.52 -6.10
CA GLU A 15 -11.23 4.38 -6.82
C GLU A 15 -10.13 3.54 -7.47
N ALA A 16 -9.43 2.73 -6.69
CA ALA A 16 -8.37 1.86 -7.18
C ALA A 16 -8.86 0.90 -8.29
N ARG A 17 -10.05 0.31 -8.10
CA ARG A 17 -10.67 -0.53 -9.13
C ARG A 17 -10.87 0.25 -10.43
N THR A 18 -11.43 1.46 -10.36
CA THR A 18 -11.68 2.28 -11.56
C THR A 18 -10.41 2.72 -12.26
N GLN A 19 -9.33 3.02 -11.51
CA GLN A 19 -8.02 3.33 -12.08
C GLN A 19 -7.40 2.14 -12.82
N LEU A 20 -7.68 0.92 -12.36
CA LEU A 20 -7.28 -0.32 -13.04
C LEU A 20 -8.20 -0.72 -14.21
N GLY A 21 -9.29 0.03 -14.46
CA GLY A 21 -10.24 -0.29 -15.53
C GLY A 21 -11.06 -1.56 -15.28
N LEU A 22 -11.16 -2.02 -14.03
CA LEU A 22 -11.85 -3.26 -13.68
C LEU A 22 -13.32 -3.02 -13.32
N THR A 23 -14.18 -3.98 -13.63
CA THR A 23 -15.58 -4.03 -13.16
C THR A 23 -15.68 -4.62 -11.76
N GLN A 24 -16.80 -4.38 -11.08
CA GLN A 24 -17.07 -4.98 -9.76
C GLN A 24 -17.09 -6.52 -9.84
N ALA A 25 -17.56 -7.08 -10.95
CA ALA A 25 -17.63 -8.53 -11.16
C ALA A 25 -16.23 -9.15 -11.27
N GLU A 26 -15.33 -8.53 -12.04
CA GLU A 26 -13.95 -9.02 -12.18
C GLU A 26 -13.17 -8.97 -10.87
N VAL A 27 -13.33 -7.92 -10.06
CA VAL A 27 -12.69 -7.87 -8.74
C VAL A 27 -13.28 -8.91 -7.81
N ALA A 28 -14.61 -9.06 -7.80
CA ALA A 28 -15.27 -10.08 -6.98
C ALA A 28 -14.76 -11.49 -7.32
N GLU A 29 -14.65 -11.82 -8.61
CA GLU A 29 -14.09 -13.08 -9.09
C GLU A 29 -12.64 -13.29 -8.62
N LYS A 30 -11.77 -12.28 -8.81
CA LYS A 30 -10.36 -12.34 -8.35
C LYS A 30 -10.24 -12.50 -6.83
N LEU A 31 -11.21 -12.00 -6.06
CA LEU A 31 -11.26 -12.16 -4.61
C LEU A 31 -11.97 -13.45 -4.16
N GLY A 32 -12.53 -14.24 -5.08
CA GLY A 32 -13.37 -15.39 -4.74
C GLY A 32 -14.62 -15.00 -3.93
N LEU A 33 -15.23 -13.86 -4.26
CA LEU A 33 -16.42 -13.32 -3.62
C LEU A 33 -17.59 -13.29 -4.60
N ALA A 34 -18.82 -13.36 -4.08
CA ALA A 34 -19.99 -13.05 -4.88
C ALA A 34 -20.00 -11.54 -5.24
N HIS A 35 -20.43 -11.20 -6.46
CA HIS A 35 -20.53 -9.82 -6.94
C HIS A 35 -21.25 -8.89 -5.95
N MET A 36 -22.36 -9.36 -5.36
CA MET A 36 -23.13 -8.62 -4.37
C MET A 36 -22.35 -8.31 -3.08
N VAL A 37 -21.42 -9.19 -2.68
CA VAL A 37 -20.56 -8.96 -1.50
C VAL A 37 -19.60 -7.81 -1.80
N TYR A 38 -18.92 -7.86 -2.95
CA TYR A 38 -18.01 -6.78 -3.35
C TYR A 38 -18.73 -5.44 -3.56
N SER A 39 -19.92 -5.46 -4.16
CA SER A 39 -20.78 -4.28 -4.30
C SER A 39 -21.20 -3.67 -2.95
N ARG A 40 -21.39 -4.49 -1.90
CA ARG A 40 -21.66 -3.99 -0.55
C ARG A 40 -20.42 -3.39 0.11
N LEU A 41 -19.23 -3.95 -0.15
CA LEU A 41 -17.96 -3.40 0.30
C LEU A 41 -17.74 -2.00 -0.28
N GLU A 42 -17.83 -1.83 -1.61
CA GLU A 42 -17.61 -0.51 -2.25
C GLU A 42 -18.62 0.56 -1.82
N ARG A 43 -19.83 0.17 -1.41
CA ARG A 43 -20.86 1.09 -0.90
C ARG A 43 -20.77 1.36 0.61
N GLY A 44 -19.76 0.84 1.28
CA GLY A 44 -19.62 0.96 2.75
C GLY A 44 -20.73 0.26 3.54
N LYS A 45 -21.45 -0.68 2.93
CA LYS A 45 -22.54 -1.46 3.56
C LYS A 45 -22.05 -2.78 4.17
N MET A 46 -20.74 -3.01 4.13
CA MET A 46 -20.05 -4.14 4.75
C MET A 46 -18.58 -3.77 4.98
N LEU A 47 -17.99 -4.22 6.09
CA LEU A 47 -16.54 -4.21 6.27
C LEU A 47 -15.94 -5.51 5.72
N PRO A 48 -14.78 -5.46 5.05
CA PRO A 48 -14.06 -6.68 4.71
C PRO A 48 -13.52 -7.34 5.98
N SER A 49 -13.39 -8.67 5.97
CA SER A 49 -12.50 -9.34 6.92
C SER A 49 -11.05 -8.93 6.64
N VAL A 50 -10.16 -9.09 7.62
CA VAL A 50 -8.72 -8.82 7.43
C VAL A 50 -8.16 -9.61 6.23
N GLN A 51 -8.55 -10.87 6.07
CA GLN A 51 -8.14 -11.69 4.93
C GLN A 51 -8.63 -11.13 3.59
N THR A 52 -9.87 -10.67 3.52
CA THR A 52 -10.41 -10.03 2.30
C THR A 52 -9.72 -8.71 2.04
N LEU A 53 -9.43 -7.91 3.07
CA LEU A 53 -8.70 -6.65 2.95
C LEU A 53 -7.30 -6.87 2.36
N LEU A 54 -6.54 -7.85 2.87
CA LEU A 54 -5.21 -8.17 2.32
C LEU A 54 -5.28 -8.59 0.84
N ARG A 55 -6.28 -9.42 0.48
CA ARG A 55 -6.50 -9.80 -0.93
C ARG A 55 -6.91 -8.61 -1.78
N MET A 56 -7.71 -7.68 -1.25
CA MET A 56 -8.06 -6.44 -1.92
C MET A 56 -6.82 -5.61 -2.22
N CYS A 57 -5.89 -5.44 -1.27
CA CYS A 57 -4.62 -4.73 -1.52
C CYS A 57 -3.85 -5.33 -2.70
N SER A 58 -3.75 -6.67 -2.76
CA SER A 58 -3.06 -7.35 -3.86
C SER A 58 -3.78 -7.20 -5.21
N VAL A 59 -5.11 -7.39 -5.25
CA VAL A 59 -5.91 -7.33 -6.49
C VAL A 59 -6.01 -5.90 -7.02
N LEU A 60 -6.21 -4.94 -6.13
CA LEU A 60 -6.39 -3.51 -6.44
C LEU A 60 -5.07 -2.74 -6.53
N ARG A 61 -3.93 -3.40 -6.26
CA ARG A 61 -2.58 -2.83 -6.35
C ARG A 61 -2.39 -1.54 -5.54
N ILE A 62 -3.02 -1.48 -4.36
CA ILE A 62 -2.91 -0.38 -3.40
C ILE A 62 -2.40 -0.88 -2.06
N SER A 63 -1.81 0.03 -1.28
CA SER A 63 -1.35 -0.28 0.08
C SER A 63 -2.51 -0.42 1.07
N SER A 64 -2.27 -1.05 2.21
CA SER A 64 -3.25 -1.06 3.32
C SER A 64 -3.53 0.35 3.84
N ASP A 65 -2.52 1.21 3.88
CA ASP A 65 -2.63 2.59 4.38
C ASP A 65 -3.53 3.43 3.48
N GLU A 66 -3.41 3.26 2.17
CA GLU A 66 -4.29 3.87 1.17
C GLU A 66 -5.71 3.30 1.25
N LEU A 67 -5.85 1.96 1.32
CA LEU A 67 -7.16 1.32 1.44
C LEU A 67 -7.90 1.69 2.74
N LEU A 68 -7.17 1.91 3.83
CA LEU A 68 -7.75 2.31 5.12
C LEU A 68 -7.97 3.83 5.25
N GLY A 69 -7.46 4.63 4.30
CA GLY A 69 -7.50 6.10 4.36
C GLY A 69 -6.59 6.69 5.43
N ILE A 70 -5.50 5.99 5.78
CA ILE A 70 -4.47 6.46 6.72
C ILE A 70 -3.48 7.38 6.01
N ALA A 71 -3.29 7.21 4.70
CA ALA A 71 -2.45 8.08 3.88
C ALA A 71 -2.95 9.54 3.87
N ASP A 72 -4.27 9.77 3.81
CA ASP A 72 -4.87 11.10 3.73
C ASP A 72 -4.69 11.93 5.01
N ALA A 73 -4.56 11.29 6.18
CA ALA A 73 -4.28 11.96 7.45
C ALA A 73 -2.91 12.66 7.44
N GLU A 74 -2.00 12.23 6.58
CA GLU A 74 -0.67 12.84 6.35
C GLU A 74 -0.66 13.80 5.14
N GLU A 75 -1.71 13.81 4.30
CA GLU A 75 -1.76 14.52 3.01
C GLU A 75 -2.38 15.93 3.05
N GLY A 76 -2.63 16.48 4.25
CA GLY A 76 -2.72 17.93 4.43
C GLY A 76 -1.40 18.66 4.12
N ALA A 77 -0.29 17.94 3.90
CA ALA A 77 1.05 18.52 3.77
C ALA A 77 1.68 18.45 2.37
N LYS A 78 1.22 17.63 1.41
CA LYS A 78 2.02 17.37 0.17
C LYS A 78 1.18 17.10 -1.08
N SER A 79 0.60 18.17 -1.65
CA SER A 79 0.33 18.24 -3.08
C SER A 79 1.67 18.11 -3.84
N GLY A 80 1.89 17.03 -4.59
CA GLY A 80 3.17 16.83 -5.27
C GLY A 80 3.40 15.40 -5.77
N LYS A 81 2.74 15.06 -6.86
CA LYS A 81 2.93 13.84 -7.66
C LYS A 81 4.39 13.66 -8.09
N LYS A 82 5.14 12.71 -7.50
CA LYS A 82 6.20 11.87 -8.13
C LYS A 82 6.96 11.07 -7.04
N GLU A 83 7.17 9.78 -7.31
CA GLU A 83 8.10 8.88 -6.60
C GLU A 83 7.80 8.57 -5.12
N ARG A 84 7.01 7.51 -4.84
CA ARG A 84 7.03 6.83 -3.52
C ARG A 84 7.58 5.41 -3.66
N GLY A 85 8.87 5.33 -4.01
CA GLY A 85 9.70 4.21 -3.59
C GLY A 85 10.25 4.54 -2.20
N GLN A 86 9.76 3.82 -1.19
CA GLN A 86 10.39 3.58 0.12
C GLN A 86 10.84 4.83 0.91
N GLY A 87 10.09 5.12 1.97
CA GLY A 87 10.39 6.14 2.98
C GLY A 87 11.68 5.89 3.74
N GLY A 88 12.80 6.37 3.19
CA GLY A 88 14.03 6.62 3.91
C GLY A 88 14.41 8.10 3.86
N ALA A 89 15.12 8.61 4.86
CA ALA A 89 15.83 9.89 4.73
C ALA A 89 16.63 9.91 3.40
N PRO A 90 16.81 11.06 2.73
CA PRO A 90 17.52 11.13 1.43
C PRO A 90 18.88 10.39 1.43
N LYS A 91 19.57 10.42 2.58
CA LYS A 91 20.83 9.69 2.81
C LYS A 91 20.67 8.16 2.77
N LEU A 92 19.54 7.61 3.24
CA LEU A 92 19.27 6.17 3.19
C LEU A 92 18.94 5.69 1.77
N ARG A 93 18.24 6.50 0.97
CA ARG A 93 18.03 6.21 -0.46
C ARG A 93 19.36 6.23 -1.23
N GLN A 94 20.22 7.18 -0.91
CA GLN A 94 21.57 7.24 -1.47
C GLN A 94 22.42 6.03 -1.04
N LEU A 95 22.39 5.66 0.25
CA LEU A 95 23.11 4.52 0.79
C LEU A 95 22.65 3.21 0.13
N THR A 96 21.35 2.96 0.05
CA THR A 96 20.78 1.77 -0.61
C THR A 96 21.09 1.73 -2.10
N GLY A 97 21.10 2.89 -2.78
CA GLY A 97 21.50 2.99 -4.18
C GLY A 97 22.99 2.65 -4.42
N LEU A 98 23.86 3.02 -3.49
CA LEU A 98 25.29 2.66 -3.54
C LEU A 98 25.50 1.18 -3.18
N ALA A 99 24.86 0.70 -2.12
CA ALA A 99 24.97 -0.68 -1.63
C ALA A 99 24.58 -1.71 -2.70
N ARG A 100 23.57 -1.42 -3.54
CA ARG A 100 23.17 -2.31 -4.64
C ARG A 100 24.22 -2.52 -5.73
N LYS A 101 25.25 -1.66 -5.79
CA LYS A 101 26.33 -1.74 -6.79
C LYS A 101 27.58 -2.42 -6.23
N MET A 102 27.56 -2.78 -4.95
CA MET A 102 28.71 -3.34 -4.24
C MET A 102 28.70 -4.87 -4.34
N ASP A 103 29.89 -5.48 -4.38
CA ASP A 103 30.06 -6.92 -4.23
C ASP A 103 30.01 -7.36 -2.75
N GLU A 104 30.14 -8.66 -2.50
CA GLU A 104 29.99 -9.25 -1.16
C GLU A 104 31.06 -8.74 -0.17
N ASP A 105 32.33 -8.68 -0.59
CA ASP A 105 33.42 -8.15 0.22
C ASP A 105 33.22 -6.66 0.56
N GLN A 106 32.74 -5.88 -0.41
CA GLN A 106 32.43 -4.47 -0.22
C GLN A 106 31.24 -4.25 0.72
N LEU A 107 30.21 -5.10 0.64
CA LEU A 107 29.05 -5.05 1.54
C LEU A 107 29.44 -5.41 2.98
N ASP A 108 30.30 -6.41 3.17
CA ASP A 108 30.82 -6.79 4.49
C ASP A 108 31.63 -5.67 5.14
N ALA A 109 32.46 -4.98 4.35
CA ALA A 109 33.16 -3.78 4.82
C ALA A 109 32.18 -2.67 5.26
N LEU A 110 31.12 -2.44 4.48
CA LEU A 110 30.09 -1.44 4.80
C LEU A 110 29.35 -1.78 6.11
N VAL A 111 28.99 -3.05 6.32
CA VAL A 111 28.37 -3.53 7.56
C VAL A 111 29.30 -3.32 8.75
N THR A 112 30.59 -3.63 8.59
CA THR A 112 31.60 -3.44 9.63
C THR A 112 31.70 -1.97 10.05
N VAL A 113 31.76 -1.05 9.09
CA VAL A 113 31.79 0.39 9.39
C VAL A 113 30.52 0.84 10.12
N ALA A 114 29.34 0.38 9.68
CA ALA A 114 28.08 0.70 10.34
C ALA A 114 28.03 0.20 11.79
N GLN A 115 28.54 -1.01 12.05
CA GLN A 115 28.65 -1.57 13.40
C GLN A 115 29.60 -0.76 14.31
N VAL A 116 30.69 -0.21 13.76
CA VAL A 116 31.61 0.66 14.51
C VAL A 116 30.94 1.98 14.87
N LEU A 117 30.14 2.56 13.96
CA LEU A 117 29.45 3.84 14.18
C LEU A 117 28.26 3.75 15.15
N LEU A 118 27.70 2.56 15.36
CA LEU A 118 26.54 2.32 16.24
C LEU A 118 26.92 1.87 17.66
N ARG A 119 28.22 1.86 17.98
CA ARG A 119 28.74 1.59 19.33
C ARG A 119 28.90 2.86 20.15
#